data_AF-A0A0J1D0Z4-F1
#
_entry.id   AF-A0A0J1D0Z4-F1
#
_cell.length_a   1.000
_cell.length_b   1.000
_cell.length_c   1.000
_cell.angle_alpha   90.00
_cell.angle_beta   90.00
_cell.angle_gamma   90.00
#
_symmetry.space_group_name_H-M   'P 1'
#
loop_
_entity.id
_entity.type
_entity.pdbx_description
1 polymer ?
#
loop_
_entity_poly.entity_id
_entity_poly.type
_entity_poly.pdbx_seq_one_letter_code
_entity_poly.pdbx_strand_id
1 'polypeptide(L)'
;MAASYLEARSKRLAHIEQHLNAADLERLIHFFKTKTGDPHACVMLLDSNATATAVVAWFRDHDLSAMKRWFYIGGNLTRMEYRMVNDTLSPGAKMLALLKPLLSDDDLLVNWFVGHSAAYDPRRVENHKTHDFWAYQATIAIQGDWQRLESRCERILADPPGASGEKKYLGDHRFYMALARGDIPAMEEAIHQIVTPKALSVRGNDESGFTKNLISTPAVIYAKIAWRHGYHVKIDSPFVPQQWLPVAPLDFYDNHYDFLA
;
A
#
# COMPACT_ATOMS: atom_id res chain seq x y z
N MET A 1 10.36 0.20 -23.75
CA MET A 1 9.75 0.16 -22.41
C MET A 1 8.93 -1.10 -22.17
N ALA A 2 8.03 -1.49 -23.10
CA ALA A 2 7.19 -2.69 -22.93
C ALA A 2 7.97 -4.00 -22.78
N ALA A 3 8.97 -4.27 -23.65
CA ALA A 3 9.77 -5.50 -23.58
C ALA A 3 10.57 -5.64 -22.27
N SER A 4 11.21 -4.55 -21.80
CA SER A 4 11.96 -4.56 -20.54
C SER A 4 11.05 -4.68 -19.32
N TYR A 5 9.83 -4.14 -19.37
CA TYR A 5 8.84 -4.32 -18.31
C TYR A 5 8.36 -5.77 -18.23
N LEU A 6 8.01 -6.40 -19.35
CA LEU A 6 7.54 -7.79 -19.38
C LEU A 6 8.61 -8.77 -18.86
N GLU A 7 9.87 -8.56 -19.21
CA GLU A 7 10.98 -9.35 -18.69
C GLU A 7 11.14 -9.17 -17.17
N ALA A 8 11.15 -7.92 -16.69
CA ALA A 8 11.27 -7.62 -15.27
C ALA A 8 10.10 -8.17 -14.44
N ARG A 9 8.87 -8.10 -15.00
CA ARG A 9 7.66 -8.70 -14.44
C ARG A 9 7.78 -10.22 -14.34
N SER A 10 8.21 -10.88 -15.42
CA SER A 10 8.35 -12.34 -15.44
C SER A 10 9.36 -12.84 -14.41
N LYS A 11 10.52 -12.16 -14.30
CA LYS A 11 11.54 -12.44 -13.28
C LYS A 11 11.01 -12.25 -11.87
N ARG A 12 10.25 -11.17 -11.64
CA ARG A 12 9.62 -10.93 -10.33
C ARG A 12 8.61 -12.02 -10.00
N LEU A 13 7.72 -12.39 -10.92
CA LEU A 13 6.70 -13.40 -10.69
C LEU A 13 7.34 -14.76 -10.33
N ALA A 14 8.38 -15.19 -11.05
CA ALA A 14 9.11 -16.41 -10.74
C ALA A 14 9.74 -16.38 -9.32
N HIS A 15 10.27 -15.23 -8.89
CA HIS A 15 10.78 -15.07 -7.53
C HIS A 15 9.68 -15.20 -6.46
N ILE A 16 8.48 -14.67 -6.73
CA ILE A 16 7.34 -14.77 -5.81
C ILE A 16 6.88 -16.22 -5.70
N GLU A 17 6.81 -16.95 -6.82
CA GLU A 17 6.44 -18.36 -6.84
C GLU A 17 7.44 -19.24 -6.08
N GLN A 18 8.74 -18.96 -6.20
CA GLN A 18 9.76 -19.62 -5.37
C GLN A 18 9.54 -19.38 -3.87
N HIS A 19 9.18 -18.16 -3.47
CA HIS A 19 8.84 -17.84 -2.09
C HIS A 19 7.63 -18.65 -1.60
N LEU A 20 6.57 -18.74 -2.40
CA LEU A 20 5.36 -19.49 -2.07
C LEU A 20 5.65 -21.00 -1.92
N ASN A 21 6.44 -21.58 -2.83
CA ASN A 21 6.79 -22.99 -2.79
C ASN A 21 7.68 -23.38 -1.59
N ALA A 22 8.41 -22.42 -1.01
CA ALA A 22 9.28 -22.65 0.14
C ALA A 22 8.57 -22.45 1.49
N ALA A 23 7.32 -21.96 1.49
CA ALA A 23 6.61 -21.61 2.71
C ALA A 23 5.97 -22.84 3.37
N ASP A 24 6.29 -23.07 4.65
CA ASP A 24 5.67 -24.11 5.49
C ASP A 24 4.61 -23.47 6.39
N LEU A 25 3.42 -23.22 5.82
CA LEU A 25 2.35 -22.50 6.49
C LEU A 25 1.77 -23.26 7.67
N GLU A 26 1.64 -24.58 7.56
CA GLU A 26 1.14 -25.43 8.65
C GLU A 26 2.03 -25.30 9.89
N ARG A 27 3.35 -25.31 9.71
CA ARG A 27 4.29 -25.12 10.81
C ARG A 27 4.22 -23.73 11.41
N LEU A 28 4.09 -22.67 10.59
CA LEU A 28 3.92 -21.30 11.09
C LEU A 28 2.64 -21.14 11.91
N ILE A 29 1.53 -21.69 11.41
CA ILE A 29 0.24 -21.71 12.12
C ILE A 29 0.36 -22.50 13.43
N HIS A 30 1.03 -23.66 13.40
CA HIS A 30 1.27 -24.46 14.59
C HIS A 30 2.05 -23.66 15.65
N PHE A 31 3.21 -23.09 15.29
CA PHE A 31 4.04 -22.29 16.21
C PHE A 31 3.30 -21.08 16.77
N PHE A 32 2.48 -20.42 15.96
CA PHE A 32 1.64 -19.32 16.42
C PHE A 32 0.62 -19.78 17.46
N LYS A 33 -0.12 -20.86 17.17
CA LYS A 33 -1.17 -21.39 18.06
C LYS A 33 -0.62 -21.97 19.36
N THR A 34 0.49 -22.69 19.30
CA THR A 34 1.10 -23.34 20.48
C THR A 34 2.06 -22.42 21.23
N LYS A 35 2.36 -21.22 20.70
CA LYS A 35 3.33 -20.27 21.25
C LYS A 35 4.74 -20.86 21.43
N THR A 36 5.12 -21.82 20.58
CA THR A 36 6.44 -22.46 20.61
C THR A 36 7.47 -21.78 19.71
N GLY A 37 7.09 -20.71 19.00
CA GLY A 37 7.99 -19.82 18.24
C GLY A 37 7.75 -18.35 18.60
N ASP A 38 8.39 -17.43 17.87
CA ASP A 38 8.09 -15.99 17.96
C ASP A 38 6.75 -15.70 17.25
N PRO A 39 5.69 -15.30 17.98
CA PRO A 39 4.38 -15.06 17.36
C PRO A 39 4.40 -13.94 16.34
N HIS A 40 5.15 -12.87 16.57
CA HIS A 40 5.25 -11.75 15.64
C HIS A 40 5.94 -12.18 14.34
N ALA A 41 7.04 -12.93 14.43
CA ALA A 41 7.70 -13.49 13.25
C ALA A 41 6.80 -14.44 12.46
N CYS A 42 5.98 -15.26 13.13
CA CYS A 42 5.01 -16.13 12.46
C CYS A 42 3.99 -15.32 11.67
N VAL A 43 3.41 -14.27 12.27
CA VAL A 43 2.44 -13.39 11.60
C VAL A 43 3.05 -12.67 10.41
N MET A 44 4.26 -12.11 10.55
CA MET A 44 4.98 -11.46 9.44
C MET A 44 5.18 -12.40 8.23
N LEU A 45 5.51 -13.67 8.49
CA LEU A 45 5.71 -14.66 7.43
C LEU A 45 4.40 -15.09 6.77
N LEU A 46 3.33 -15.24 7.56
CA LEU A 46 1.99 -15.49 7.04
C LEU A 46 1.48 -14.32 6.19
N ASP A 47 1.78 -13.08 6.61
CA ASP A 47 1.44 -11.87 5.87
C ASP A 47 2.19 -11.77 4.54
N SER A 48 3.49 -12.09 4.57
CA SER A 48 4.32 -12.17 3.36
C SER A 48 3.75 -13.19 2.37
N ASN A 49 3.34 -14.36 2.85
CA ASN A 49 2.72 -15.38 2.01
C ASN A 49 1.36 -14.93 1.45
N ALA A 50 0.50 -14.31 2.27
CA ALA A 50 -0.78 -13.78 1.82
C ALA A 50 -0.60 -12.71 0.74
N THR A 51 0.35 -11.79 0.93
CA THR A 51 0.68 -10.75 -0.04
C THR A 51 1.20 -11.33 -1.35
N ALA A 52 2.13 -12.29 -1.28
CA ALA A 52 2.65 -13.00 -2.44
C ALA A 52 1.54 -13.74 -3.20
N THR A 53 0.62 -14.39 -2.49
CA THR A 53 -0.49 -15.12 -3.09
C THR A 53 -1.49 -14.17 -3.77
N ALA A 54 -1.78 -13.01 -3.17
CA ALA A 54 -2.60 -11.97 -3.80
C ALA A 54 -1.99 -11.51 -5.14
N VAL A 55 -0.69 -11.24 -5.15
CA VAL A 55 0.02 -10.78 -6.34
C VAL A 55 0.01 -11.84 -7.45
N VAL A 56 0.23 -13.11 -7.12
CA VAL A 56 0.17 -14.23 -8.09
C VAL A 56 -1.24 -14.39 -8.64
N ALA A 57 -2.26 -14.37 -7.78
CA ALA A 57 -3.67 -14.51 -8.18
C ALA A 57 -4.04 -13.50 -9.30
N TRP A 58 -3.56 -12.25 -9.20
CA TRP A 58 -3.78 -11.29 -10.28
C TRP A 58 -2.83 -11.47 -11.47
N PHE A 59 -1.52 -11.47 -11.24
CA PHE A 59 -0.55 -11.35 -12.34
C PHE A 59 -0.34 -12.63 -13.15
N ARG A 60 -0.71 -13.79 -12.60
CA ARG A 60 -0.69 -15.08 -13.28
C ARG A 60 -2.09 -15.54 -13.65
N ASP A 61 -3.00 -15.53 -12.67
CA ASP A 61 -4.30 -16.20 -12.81
C ASP A 61 -5.41 -15.24 -13.24
N HIS A 62 -5.14 -13.93 -13.28
CA HIS A 62 -6.12 -12.88 -13.59
C HIS A 62 -7.37 -12.91 -12.69
N ASP A 63 -7.25 -13.46 -11.49
CA ASP A 63 -8.32 -13.59 -10.51
C ASP A 63 -8.32 -12.41 -9.54
N LEU A 64 -9.14 -11.41 -9.87
CA LEU A 64 -9.33 -10.24 -9.02
C LEU A 64 -9.95 -10.61 -7.66
N SER A 65 -10.90 -11.55 -7.63
CA SER A 65 -11.61 -11.90 -6.39
C SER A 65 -10.67 -12.60 -5.41
N ALA A 66 -9.86 -13.54 -5.89
CA ALA A 66 -8.83 -14.18 -5.09
C ALA A 66 -7.78 -13.16 -4.60
N MET A 67 -7.35 -12.23 -5.45
CA MET A 67 -6.44 -11.16 -5.04
C MET A 67 -7.04 -10.33 -3.88
N LYS A 68 -8.29 -9.88 -3.99
CA LYS A 68 -8.96 -9.10 -2.94
C LYS A 68 -9.04 -9.88 -1.62
N ARG A 69 -9.39 -11.18 -1.70
CA ARG A 69 -9.46 -12.06 -0.52
C ARG A 69 -8.10 -12.20 0.16
N TRP A 70 -7.03 -12.39 -0.60
CA TRP A 70 -5.68 -12.49 -0.03
C TRP A 70 -5.15 -11.17 0.53
N PHE A 71 -5.50 -10.03 -0.08
CA PHE A 71 -5.21 -8.73 0.53
C PHE A 71 -6.02 -8.45 1.79
N TYR A 72 -7.27 -8.93 1.88
CA TYR A 72 -8.03 -8.91 3.13
C TYR A 72 -7.34 -9.70 4.25
N ILE A 73 -6.89 -10.93 3.95
CA ILE A 73 -6.16 -11.78 4.89
C ILE A 73 -4.86 -11.10 5.33
N GLY A 74 -4.03 -10.64 4.38
CA GLY A 74 -2.78 -9.92 4.66
C GLY A 74 -3.01 -8.65 5.49
N GLY A 75 -4.04 -7.86 5.17
CA GLY A 75 -4.37 -6.67 5.96
C GLY A 75 -4.79 -6.99 7.40
N ASN A 76 -5.50 -8.11 7.63
CA ASN A 76 -5.83 -8.57 8.98
C ASN A 76 -4.60 -9.07 9.76
N LEU A 77 -3.64 -9.70 9.08
CA LEU A 77 -2.36 -10.09 9.68
C LEU A 77 -1.56 -8.86 10.07
N THR A 78 -1.42 -7.86 9.19
CA THR A 78 -0.77 -6.58 9.51
C THR A 78 -1.47 -5.85 10.65
N ARG A 79 -2.81 -5.87 10.71
CA ARG A 79 -3.57 -5.37 11.86
C ARG A 79 -3.19 -6.07 13.16
N MET A 80 -2.97 -7.38 13.12
CA MET A 80 -2.52 -8.15 14.28
C MET A 80 -1.06 -7.82 14.65
N GLU A 81 -0.16 -7.62 13.68
CA GLU A 81 1.22 -7.17 13.93
C GLU A 81 1.24 -5.84 14.69
N TYR A 82 0.45 -4.85 14.29
CA TYR A 82 0.34 -3.56 14.98
C TYR A 82 -0.19 -3.68 16.42
N ARG A 83 -0.93 -4.75 16.75
CA ARG A 83 -1.35 -5.03 18.13
C ARG A 83 -0.25 -5.70 18.94
N MET A 84 0.70 -6.38 18.29
CA MET A 84 1.84 -7.03 18.93
C MET A 84 3.00 -6.07 19.16
N VAL A 85 3.23 -5.17 18.22
CA VAL A 85 4.31 -4.18 18.25
C VAL A 85 3.71 -2.79 18.11
N ASN A 86 3.72 -2.04 19.22
CA ASN A 86 3.25 -0.67 19.26
C ASN A 86 4.45 0.28 19.15
N ASP A 87 4.81 0.66 17.93
CA ASP A 87 5.88 1.61 17.64
C ASP A 87 5.47 2.65 16.59
N THR A 88 6.27 3.72 16.48
CA THR A 88 6.13 4.77 15.47
C THR A 88 7.23 4.70 14.39
N LEU A 89 7.93 3.57 14.26
CA LEU A 89 9.03 3.38 13.32
C LEU A 89 8.52 3.15 11.90
N SER A 90 9.41 3.31 10.91
CA SER A 90 9.15 2.99 9.51
C SER A 90 7.81 3.53 8.95
N PRO A 91 7.53 4.85 9.09
CA PRO A 91 6.24 5.41 8.68
C PRO A 91 5.93 5.19 7.19
N GLY A 92 6.95 5.14 6.34
CA GLY A 92 6.78 4.77 4.93
C GLY A 92 6.28 3.35 4.71
N ALA A 93 6.78 2.38 5.48
CA ALA A 93 6.26 1.01 5.44
C ALA A 93 4.79 0.95 5.87
N LYS A 94 4.40 1.77 6.86
CA LYS A 94 3.01 1.89 7.33
C LYS A 94 2.09 2.50 6.27
N MET A 95 2.57 3.51 5.53
CA MET A 95 1.84 4.03 4.38
C MET A 95 1.67 2.97 3.29
N LEU A 96 2.72 2.25 2.93
CA LEU A 96 2.65 1.22 1.89
C LEU A 96 1.80 0.01 2.32
N ALA A 97 1.70 -0.26 3.62
CA ALA A 97 0.80 -1.27 4.16
C ALA A 97 -0.68 -0.99 3.87
N LEU A 98 -1.06 0.27 3.59
CA LEU A 98 -2.42 0.64 3.18
C LEU A 98 -2.84 0.00 1.85
N LEU A 99 -1.91 -0.52 1.05
CA LEU A 99 -2.24 -1.26 -0.18
C LEU A 99 -3.25 -2.38 0.09
N LYS A 100 -3.04 -3.16 1.16
CA LYS A 100 -3.82 -4.34 1.48
C LYS A 100 -5.27 -4.01 1.87
N PRO A 101 -5.55 -3.15 2.88
CA PRO A 101 -6.91 -2.77 3.20
C PRO A 101 -7.60 -2.10 2.00
N LEU A 102 -6.90 -1.20 1.29
CA LEU A 102 -7.49 -0.48 0.15
C LEU A 102 -7.86 -1.42 -1.01
N LEU A 103 -7.01 -2.39 -1.36
CA LEU A 103 -7.29 -3.33 -2.46
C LEU A 103 -8.22 -4.46 -2.05
N SER A 104 -8.36 -4.75 -0.74
CA SER A 104 -9.38 -5.69 -0.27
C SER A 104 -10.80 -5.16 -0.48
N ASP A 105 -10.97 -3.84 -0.56
CA ASP A 105 -12.25 -3.12 -0.53
C ASP A 105 -13.08 -3.33 0.75
N ASP A 106 -12.52 -3.89 1.83
CA ASP A 106 -13.23 -4.01 3.10
C ASP A 106 -13.18 -2.70 3.92
N ASP A 107 -14.34 -2.06 4.07
CA ASP A 107 -14.43 -0.76 4.74
C ASP A 107 -14.06 -0.80 6.22
N LEU A 108 -14.37 -1.91 6.92
CA LEU A 108 -14.03 -2.06 8.34
C LEU A 108 -12.51 -2.10 8.54
N LEU A 109 -11.81 -2.82 7.68
CA LEU A 109 -10.36 -2.92 7.69
C LEU A 109 -9.73 -1.59 7.29
N VAL A 110 -10.20 -0.92 6.24
CA VAL A 110 -9.74 0.44 5.86
C VAL A 110 -9.88 1.41 7.04
N ASN A 111 -11.07 1.44 7.66
CA ASN A 111 -11.35 2.32 8.79
C ASN A 111 -10.49 2.01 10.00
N TRP A 112 -10.19 0.73 10.25
CA TRP A 112 -9.29 0.34 11.34
C TRP A 112 -7.87 0.90 11.14
N PHE A 113 -7.32 0.77 9.93
CA PHE A 113 -5.97 1.26 9.63
C PHE A 113 -5.85 2.77 9.81
N VAL A 114 -6.81 3.54 9.30
CA VAL A 114 -6.76 5.01 9.41
C VAL A 114 -7.15 5.53 10.80
N GLY A 115 -7.88 4.73 11.58
CA GLY A 115 -8.18 5.01 12.98
C GLY A 115 -7.03 4.67 13.94
N HIS A 116 -6.04 3.87 13.50
CA HIS A 116 -4.93 3.44 14.35
C HIS A 116 -3.81 4.50 14.44
N SER A 117 -4.11 5.65 15.06
CA SER A 117 -3.17 6.78 15.18
C SER A 117 -1.90 6.46 15.98
N ALA A 118 -1.91 5.40 16.80
CA ALA A 118 -0.75 4.97 17.59
C ALA A 118 0.46 4.57 16.72
N ALA A 119 0.23 4.25 15.44
CA ALA A 119 1.28 3.87 14.50
C ALA A 119 2.24 5.03 14.11
N TYR A 120 1.90 6.27 14.49
CA TYR A 120 2.60 7.49 14.07
C TYR A 120 2.98 8.38 15.26
N ASP A 121 4.12 9.06 15.17
CA ASP A 121 4.49 10.10 16.15
C ASP A 121 3.74 11.40 15.81
N PRO A 122 2.85 11.90 16.71
CA PRO A 122 2.01 13.07 16.45
C PRO A 122 2.81 14.36 16.18
N ARG A 123 4.04 14.48 16.70
CA ARG A 123 4.90 15.65 16.44
C ARG A 123 5.54 15.57 15.07
N ARG A 124 5.94 14.37 14.65
CA ARG A 124 6.63 14.16 13.37
C ARG A 124 5.66 14.30 12.21
N VAL A 125 4.44 13.78 12.32
CA VAL A 125 3.43 13.91 11.25
C VAL A 125 3.02 15.35 10.97
N GLU A 126 3.25 16.30 11.89
CA GLU A 126 3.00 17.74 11.67
C GLU A 126 4.22 18.51 11.15
N ASN A 127 5.40 17.90 11.14
CA ASN A 127 6.62 18.51 10.62
C ASN A 127 6.81 18.14 9.13
N HIS A 128 6.52 19.09 8.24
CA HIS A 128 6.58 18.95 6.77
C HIS A 128 7.96 18.64 6.19
N LYS A 129 9.00 18.60 7.03
CA LYS A 129 10.36 18.19 6.65
C LYS A 129 10.65 16.71 6.93
N THR A 130 9.73 15.98 7.54
CA THR A 130 9.94 14.58 7.94
C THR A 130 9.27 13.59 7.00
N HIS A 131 9.80 12.37 6.99
CA HIS A 131 9.20 11.26 6.25
C HIS A 131 7.80 10.89 6.76
N ASP A 132 7.56 11.02 8.07
CA ASP A 132 6.26 10.80 8.72
C ASP A 132 5.17 11.70 8.14
N PHE A 133 5.50 12.94 7.80
CA PHE A 133 4.56 13.88 7.20
C PHE A 133 4.04 13.40 5.84
N TRP A 134 4.93 12.87 4.99
CA TRP A 134 4.54 12.25 3.73
C TRP A 134 3.67 11.01 3.96
N ALA A 135 4.11 10.10 4.81
CA ALA A 135 3.43 8.85 5.07
C ALA A 135 2.00 9.04 5.60
N TYR A 136 1.82 10.00 6.52
CA TYR A 136 0.53 10.24 7.17
C TYR A 136 -0.51 10.93 6.27
N GLN A 137 -0.09 11.53 5.14
CA GLN A 137 -1.03 12.16 4.21
C GLN A 137 -2.05 11.17 3.63
N ALA A 138 -1.67 9.90 3.44
CA ALA A 138 -2.58 8.86 2.97
C ALA A 138 -3.76 8.65 3.94
N THR A 139 -3.49 8.68 5.24
CA THR A 139 -4.51 8.58 6.30
C THR A 139 -5.50 9.74 6.22
N ILE A 140 -5.00 10.98 6.14
CA ILE A 140 -5.84 12.19 6.01
C ILE A 140 -6.68 12.13 4.73
N ALA A 141 -6.07 11.69 3.62
CA ALA A 141 -6.74 11.55 2.33
C ALA A 141 -7.84 10.49 2.34
N ILE A 142 -7.62 9.33 2.96
CA ILE A 142 -8.67 8.30 3.11
C ILE A 142 -9.82 8.82 3.98
N GLN A 143 -9.52 9.56 5.05
CA GLN A 143 -10.52 10.17 5.93
C GLN A 143 -11.32 11.30 5.28
N GLY A 144 -10.86 11.85 4.15
CA GLY A 144 -11.54 12.94 3.45
C GLY A 144 -11.44 14.29 4.16
N ASP A 145 -10.43 14.50 5.01
CA ASP A 145 -10.17 15.78 5.67
C ASP A 145 -9.47 16.74 4.68
N TRP A 146 -10.25 17.26 3.72
CA TRP A 146 -9.75 18.02 2.57
C TRP A 146 -9.06 19.32 2.95
N GLN A 147 -9.63 20.05 3.92
CA GLN A 147 -9.05 21.31 4.39
C GLN A 147 -7.67 21.10 5.01
N ARG A 148 -7.52 20.06 5.84
CA ARG A 148 -6.22 19.71 6.42
C ARG A 148 -5.26 19.20 5.35
N LEU A 149 -5.72 18.35 4.43
CA LEU A 149 -4.88 17.81 3.37
C LEU A 149 -4.33 18.91 2.46
N GLU A 150 -5.17 19.84 2.02
CA GLU A 150 -4.79 20.97 1.17
C GLU A 150 -3.75 21.86 1.86
N SER A 151 -4.06 22.36 3.08
CA SER A 151 -3.16 23.25 3.82
C SER A 151 -1.77 22.63 4.09
N ARG A 152 -1.72 21.31 4.31
CA ARG A 152 -0.47 20.56 4.46
C ARG A 152 0.32 20.48 3.15
N CYS A 153 -0.37 20.23 2.03
CA CYS A 153 0.26 20.23 0.72
C CYS A 153 0.81 21.61 0.35
N GLU A 154 0.08 22.69 0.63
CA GLU A 154 0.55 24.06 0.38
C GLU A 154 1.86 24.34 1.13
N ARG A 155 1.92 23.95 2.41
CA ARG A 155 3.10 24.15 3.26
C ARG A 155 4.35 23.47 2.70
N ILE A 156 4.25 22.19 2.33
CA ILE A 156 5.42 21.45 1.84
C ILE A 156 5.82 21.84 0.42
N LEU A 157 4.88 22.28 -0.41
CA LEU A 157 5.18 22.76 -1.76
C LEU A 157 5.80 24.16 -1.75
N ALA A 158 5.40 25.04 -0.82
CA ALA A 158 5.99 26.36 -0.64
C ALA A 158 7.37 26.31 0.04
N ASP A 159 7.56 25.38 0.98
CA ASP A 159 8.83 25.18 1.67
C ASP A 159 9.24 23.69 1.62
N PRO A 160 9.79 23.21 0.48
CA PRO A 160 10.18 21.82 0.31
C PRO A 160 11.29 21.34 1.26
N PRO A 161 11.35 20.06 1.63
CA PRO A 161 12.45 19.51 2.43
C PRO A 161 13.82 19.84 1.85
N GLY A 162 14.78 20.24 2.69
CA GLY A 162 16.14 20.55 2.25
C GLY A 162 16.91 19.30 1.79
N ALA A 163 16.69 18.18 2.48
CA ALA A 163 17.32 16.89 2.19
C ALA A 163 16.82 16.29 0.87
N SER A 164 17.75 15.79 0.05
CA SER A 164 17.44 15.16 -1.25
C SER A 164 16.53 13.93 -1.11
N GLY A 165 16.64 13.20 0.00
CA GLY A 165 15.88 11.97 0.27
C GLY A 165 14.37 12.17 0.35
N GLU A 166 13.89 13.32 0.82
CA GLU A 166 12.45 13.61 0.93
C GLU A 166 11.90 14.34 -0.31
N LYS A 167 12.75 15.05 -1.06
CA LYS A 167 12.34 15.76 -2.29
C LYS A 167 11.74 14.82 -3.35
N LYS A 168 12.11 13.54 -3.34
CA LYS A 168 11.55 12.53 -4.28
C LYS A 168 10.04 12.31 -4.12
N TYR A 169 9.45 12.72 -2.99
CA TYR A 169 8.02 12.57 -2.70
C TYR A 169 7.18 13.82 -3.03
N LEU A 170 7.77 14.87 -3.63
CA LEU A 170 7.01 16.07 -3.98
C LEU A 170 5.90 15.80 -5.01
N GLY A 171 6.06 14.77 -5.86
CA GLY A 171 5.00 14.33 -6.77
C GLY A 171 3.78 13.79 -6.01
N ASP A 172 4.02 13.06 -4.94
CA ASP A 172 2.99 12.52 -4.05
C ASP A 172 2.17 13.66 -3.41
N HIS A 173 2.82 14.74 -2.96
CA HIS A 173 2.11 15.91 -2.43
C HIS A 173 1.31 16.68 -3.48
N ARG A 174 1.76 16.69 -4.75
CA ARG A 174 0.95 17.24 -5.86
C ARG A 174 -0.31 16.42 -6.11
N PHE A 175 -0.22 15.09 -6.01
CA PHE A 175 -1.41 14.23 -6.08
C PHE A 175 -2.40 14.57 -4.95
N TYR A 176 -1.94 14.65 -3.71
CA TYR A 176 -2.84 14.96 -2.58
C TYR A 176 -3.47 16.36 -2.68
N MET A 177 -2.74 17.34 -3.19
CA MET A 177 -3.28 18.67 -3.48
C MET A 177 -4.41 18.60 -4.52
N ALA A 178 -4.18 17.90 -5.63
CA ALA A 178 -5.18 17.71 -6.67
C ALA A 178 -6.40 16.96 -6.14
N LEU A 179 -6.18 15.92 -5.33
CA LEU A 179 -7.23 15.16 -4.65
C LEU A 179 -8.12 16.05 -3.76
N ALA A 180 -7.52 16.88 -2.90
CA ALA A 180 -8.26 17.79 -2.03
C ALA A 180 -9.11 18.81 -2.81
N ARG A 181 -8.67 19.17 -4.02
CA ARG A 181 -9.35 20.11 -4.93
C ARG A 181 -10.34 19.46 -5.88
N GLY A 182 -10.42 18.12 -5.90
CA GLY A 182 -11.23 17.38 -6.87
C GLY A 182 -10.75 17.51 -8.33
N ASP A 183 -9.49 17.87 -8.55
CA ASP A 183 -8.91 18.07 -9.89
C ASP A 183 -8.41 16.74 -10.47
N ILE A 184 -9.29 16.03 -11.18
CA ILE A 184 -8.98 14.73 -11.79
C ILE A 184 -7.80 14.80 -12.76
N PRO A 185 -7.74 15.74 -13.73
CA PRO A 185 -6.57 15.87 -14.60
C PRO A 185 -5.24 16.05 -13.84
N ALA A 186 -5.22 16.87 -12.79
CA ALA A 186 -4.02 17.06 -11.98
C ALA A 186 -3.66 15.81 -11.15
N MET A 187 -4.64 15.03 -10.70
CA MET A 187 -4.40 13.73 -10.05
C MET A 187 -3.72 12.75 -11.02
N GLU A 188 -4.23 12.64 -12.24
CA GLU A 188 -3.68 11.78 -13.29
C GLU A 188 -2.25 12.18 -13.65
N GLU A 189 -2.00 13.48 -13.88
CA GLU A 189 -0.66 14.01 -14.16
C GLU A 189 0.32 13.72 -13.01
N ALA A 190 -0.10 13.94 -11.75
CA ALA A 190 0.73 13.62 -10.59
C ALA A 190 1.07 12.13 -10.51
N ILE A 191 0.11 11.24 -10.82
CA ILE A 191 0.35 9.80 -10.90
C ILE A 191 1.31 9.46 -12.05
N HIS A 192 1.17 10.09 -13.22
CA HIS A 192 2.09 9.90 -14.34
C HIS A 192 3.54 10.27 -13.98
N GLN A 193 3.75 11.33 -13.20
CA GLN A 193 5.07 11.75 -12.73
C GLN A 193 5.73 10.70 -11.82
N ILE A 194 4.98 10.09 -10.91
CA ILE A 194 5.52 9.10 -9.94
C ILE A 194 5.77 7.73 -10.57
N VAL A 195 5.14 7.40 -11.70
CA VAL A 195 5.38 6.13 -12.44
C VAL A 195 6.36 6.27 -13.60
N THR A 196 7.05 7.41 -13.73
CA THR A 196 8.15 7.54 -14.69
C THR A 196 9.30 6.57 -14.36
N PRO A 197 10.07 6.08 -15.36
CA PRO A 197 11.22 5.20 -15.10
C PRO A 197 12.21 5.77 -14.08
N LYS A 198 12.44 7.09 -14.12
CA LYS A 198 13.32 7.78 -13.16
C LYS A 198 12.75 7.74 -11.74
N ALA A 199 11.46 8.07 -11.57
CA ALA A 199 10.81 8.05 -10.25
C ALA A 199 10.79 6.63 -9.66
N LEU A 200 10.43 5.63 -10.46
CA LEU A 200 10.44 4.21 -10.07
C LEU A 200 11.83 3.73 -9.67
N SER A 201 12.88 4.13 -10.40
CA SER A 201 14.26 3.77 -10.05
C SER A 201 14.70 4.38 -8.72
N VAL A 202 14.41 5.67 -8.49
CA VAL A 202 14.80 6.38 -7.26
C VAL A 202 14.05 5.83 -6.03
N ARG A 203 12.86 5.28 -6.24
CA ARG A 203 12.00 4.69 -5.20
C ARG A 203 12.05 3.16 -5.18
N GLY A 204 12.99 2.55 -5.90
CA GLY A 204 13.04 1.09 -6.05
C GLY A 204 13.31 0.31 -4.77
N ASN A 205 13.74 0.99 -3.69
CA ASN A 205 13.92 0.42 -2.35
C ASN A 205 12.69 0.65 -1.44
N ASP A 206 11.76 1.51 -1.85
CA ASP A 206 10.50 1.70 -1.13
C ASP A 206 9.55 0.53 -1.43
N GLU A 207 9.67 -0.11 -2.60
CA GLU A 207 8.84 -1.24 -3.01
C GLU A 207 9.18 -2.55 -2.28
N SER A 208 8.16 -3.37 -2.03
CA SER A 208 8.35 -4.71 -1.47
C SER A 208 8.96 -5.69 -2.48
N GLY A 209 9.51 -6.80 -1.97
CA GLY A 209 9.96 -7.92 -2.78
C GLY A 209 8.86 -8.58 -3.62
N PHE A 210 7.58 -8.31 -3.31
CA PHE A 210 6.42 -8.87 -4.00
C PHE A 210 5.82 -7.89 -5.04
N THR A 211 6.01 -6.58 -4.88
CA THR A 211 5.38 -5.56 -5.75
C THR A 211 6.35 -4.94 -6.76
N LYS A 212 7.66 -4.92 -6.45
CA LYS A 212 8.69 -4.31 -7.28
C LYS A 212 8.70 -4.88 -8.71
N ASN A 213 8.66 -3.99 -9.69
CA ASN A 213 8.57 -4.28 -11.14
C ASN A 213 7.19 -4.78 -11.63
N LEU A 214 6.20 -4.92 -10.75
CA LEU A 214 4.83 -5.28 -11.13
C LEU A 214 3.92 -4.06 -11.11
N ILE A 215 3.97 -3.33 -9.99
CA ILE A 215 3.19 -2.12 -9.74
C ILE A 215 4.08 -1.01 -9.17
N SER A 216 3.53 0.19 -9.10
CA SER A 216 3.95 1.20 -8.14
C SER A 216 2.94 1.20 -7.01
N THR A 217 3.33 0.66 -5.86
CA THR A 217 2.50 0.61 -4.65
C THR A 217 1.91 1.97 -4.27
N PRO A 218 2.69 3.08 -4.19
CA PRO A 218 2.13 4.39 -3.88
C PRO A 218 1.14 4.88 -4.95
N ALA A 219 1.43 4.68 -6.25
CA ALA A 219 0.52 5.10 -7.32
C ALA A 219 -0.82 4.34 -7.28
N VAL A 220 -0.78 3.04 -6.98
CA VAL A 220 -1.99 2.22 -6.79
C VAL A 220 -2.79 2.70 -5.58
N ILE A 221 -2.14 2.96 -4.44
CA ILE A 221 -2.78 3.52 -3.24
C ILE A 221 -3.48 4.84 -3.59
N TYR A 222 -2.79 5.75 -4.27
CA TYR A 222 -3.34 7.07 -4.64
C TYR A 222 -4.54 6.97 -5.56
N ALA A 223 -4.42 6.19 -6.65
CA ALA A 223 -5.53 5.95 -7.56
C ALA A 223 -6.72 5.31 -6.85
N LYS A 224 -6.49 4.38 -5.93
CA LYS A 224 -7.55 3.72 -5.14
C LYS A 224 -8.22 4.69 -4.17
N ILE A 225 -7.47 5.57 -3.51
CA ILE A 225 -8.03 6.64 -2.66
C ILE A 225 -8.92 7.57 -3.50
N ALA A 226 -8.47 8.00 -4.68
CA ALA A 226 -9.27 8.84 -5.58
C ALA A 226 -10.61 8.17 -5.92
N TRP A 227 -10.60 6.89 -6.30
CA TRP A 227 -11.81 6.13 -6.60
C TRP A 227 -12.75 5.97 -5.39
N ARG A 228 -12.21 5.78 -4.18
CA ARG A 228 -13.01 5.75 -2.93
C ARG A 228 -13.75 7.06 -2.65
N HIS A 229 -13.24 8.18 -3.17
CA HIS A 229 -13.89 9.49 -3.07
C HIS A 229 -14.66 9.90 -4.34
N GLY A 230 -14.92 8.95 -5.25
CA GLY A 230 -15.71 9.18 -6.46
C GLY A 230 -14.95 9.81 -7.63
N TYR A 231 -13.63 9.99 -7.51
CA TYR A 231 -12.78 10.49 -8.57
C TYR A 231 -12.23 9.35 -9.42
N HIS A 232 -12.90 9.09 -10.55
CA HIS A 232 -12.56 8.01 -11.48
C HIS A 232 -11.37 8.36 -12.39
N VAL A 233 -10.16 8.40 -11.82
CA VAL A 233 -8.91 8.64 -12.55
C VAL A 233 -8.62 7.54 -13.58
N LYS A 234 -8.06 7.92 -14.73
CA LYS A 234 -7.65 7.06 -15.84
C LYS A 234 -6.14 7.11 -16.03
N ILE A 235 -5.43 6.16 -15.43
CA ILE A 235 -3.98 6.04 -15.53
C ILE A 235 -3.58 5.09 -16.66
N ASP A 236 -2.92 5.63 -17.69
CA ASP A 236 -2.26 4.80 -18.71
C ASP A 236 -0.84 4.42 -18.25
N SER A 237 -0.75 3.38 -17.41
CA SER A 237 0.53 2.84 -16.95
C SER A 237 0.39 1.38 -16.54
N PRO A 238 1.31 0.48 -16.97
CA PRO A 238 1.28 -0.91 -16.54
C PRO A 238 1.57 -1.07 -15.03
N PHE A 239 2.05 -0.03 -14.37
CA PHE A 239 2.32 -0.02 -12.93
C PHE A 239 1.10 0.30 -12.07
N VAL A 240 -0.06 0.62 -12.69
CA VAL A 240 -1.34 0.87 -12.01
C VAL A 240 -2.44 0.08 -12.71
N PRO A 241 -2.73 -1.16 -12.28
CA PRO A 241 -3.76 -1.98 -12.91
C PRO A 241 -5.15 -1.35 -12.75
N GLN A 242 -5.76 -0.94 -13.87
CA GLN A 242 -7.05 -0.25 -13.89
C GLN A 242 -8.19 -1.05 -13.24
N GLN A 243 -8.13 -2.38 -13.39
CA GLN A 243 -9.12 -3.30 -12.84
C GLN A 243 -9.15 -3.32 -11.31
N TRP A 244 -8.10 -2.82 -10.64
CA TRP A 244 -8.02 -2.76 -9.19
C TRP A 244 -8.73 -1.54 -8.60
N LEU A 245 -8.94 -0.50 -9.40
CA LEU A 245 -9.41 0.81 -8.92
C LEU A 245 -10.88 0.83 -8.49
N PRO A 246 -11.83 0.22 -9.24
CA PRO A 246 -13.23 0.13 -8.82
C PRO A 246 -13.37 -0.38 -7.39
N VAL A 247 -14.11 0.36 -6.56
CA VAL A 247 -14.41 -0.01 -5.18
C VAL A 247 -15.60 -0.97 -5.21
N ALA A 248 -15.30 -2.26 -5.10
CA ALA A 248 -16.29 -3.32 -5.18
C ALA A 248 -15.93 -4.40 -4.16
N PRO A 249 -16.41 -4.27 -2.90
CA PRO A 249 -16.19 -5.27 -1.87
C PRO A 249 -16.67 -6.66 -2.32
N LEU A 250 -16.05 -7.71 -1.80
CA LEU A 250 -16.54 -9.07 -2.00
C LEU A 250 -17.83 -9.29 -1.22
N ASP A 251 -18.71 -10.16 -1.73
CA ASP A 251 -19.93 -10.57 -1.01
C ASP A 251 -19.61 -11.25 0.33
N PHE A 252 -18.46 -11.93 0.41
CA PHE A 252 -18.00 -12.62 1.59
C PHE A 252 -16.48 -12.65 1.68
N TYR A 253 -15.97 -12.35 2.87
CA TYR A 253 -14.56 -12.51 3.24
C TYR A 253 -14.43 -13.67 4.23
N ASP A 254 -13.67 -14.68 3.84
CA ASP A 254 -13.42 -15.85 4.68
C ASP A 254 -12.32 -15.57 5.71
N ASN A 255 -12.53 -16.02 6.95
CA ASN A 255 -11.49 -16.06 7.97
C ASN A 255 -10.60 -17.27 7.71
N HIS A 256 -9.72 -17.13 6.71
CA HIS A 256 -8.83 -18.18 6.23
C HIS A 256 -8.00 -18.84 7.36
N TYR A 257 -7.62 -18.05 8.36
CA TYR A 257 -7.04 -18.55 9.60
C TYR A 257 -8.05 -18.35 10.74
N ASP A 258 -8.33 -19.41 11.48
CA ASP A 258 -9.25 -19.41 12.63
C ASP A 258 -8.87 -18.40 13.73
N PHE A 259 -7.58 -18.10 13.90
CA PHE A 259 -7.11 -17.09 14.86
C PHE A 259 -7.33 -15.63 14.40
N LEU A 260 -7.79 -15.40 13.16
CA LEU A 260 -8.20 -14.08 12.69
C LEU A 260 -9.70 -13.78 12.95
N ALA A 261 -10.46 -14.78 13.40
CA ALA A 261 -11.88 -14.66 13.71
C ALA A 261 -12.16 -13.77 14.93
#